data_AF-A0A7Y2MUV9-F1
#
_entry.id   AF-A0A7Y2MUV9-F1
#
_cell.length_a   1.000
_cell.length_b   1.000
_cell.length_c   1.000
_cell.angle_alpha   90.00
_cell.angle_beta   90.00
_cell.angle_gamma   90.00
#
_symmetry.space_group_name_H-M   'P 1'
#
loop_
_entity.id
_entity.type
_entity.pdbx_description
1 polymer ?
#
loop_
_entity_poly.entity_id
_entity_poly.type
_entity_poly.pdbx_seq_one_letter_code
_entity_poly.pdbx_strand_id
1 'polypeptide(L)'
;MGILTLSGGGLGFAALGLGFAATTAAAQVDLSEVGHLLGDPDAPVTVVEFSDFACSACAEFAGDSFGELRVRLIESGRVVWRQVPFV
;
A
#
# COMPACT_ATOMS: atom_id res chain seq x y z
N MET A 1 55.05 12.04 -6.13
CA MET A 1 55.29 12.01 -4.68
C MET A 1 53.93 12.03 -3.98
N GLY A 2 53.44 11.00 -3.30
CA GLY A 2 53.95 9.69 -2.97
C GLY A 2 52.76 8.76 -2.77
N ILE A 3 52.93 7.52 -3.21
CA ILE A 3 51.98 6.44 -3.00
C ILE A 3 52.35 5.87 -1.63
N LEU A 4 51.53 6.13 -0.60
CA LEU A 4 51.66 5.46 0.69
C LEU A 4 50.91 4.14 0.60
N THR A 5 51.71 3.11 0.41
CA THR A 5 51.41 1.70 0.66
C THR A 5 51.07 1.50 2.13
N LEU A 6 49.89 0.96 2.42
CA LEU A 6 49.70 0.15 3.62
C LEU A 6 49.21 -1.23 3.19
N SER A 7 50.19 -2.12 3.07
CA SER A 7 50.08 -3.57 3.14
C SER A 7 49.42 -3.97 4.45
N GLY A 8 48.08 -4.02 4.44
CA GLY A 8 47.27 -4.74 5.43
C GLY A 8 46.98 -6.13 4.89
N GLY A 9 47.82 -7.10 5.25
CA GLY A 9 47.55 -8.51 5.02
C GLY A 9 46.29 -8.93 5.77
N GLY A 10 45.23 -9.21 5.00
CA GLY A 10 44.00 -9.85 5.43
C GLY A 10 43.60 -10.86 4.37
N LEU A 11 44.34 -11.95 4.28
CA LEU A 11 43.92 -13.16 3.59
C LEU A 11 42.74 -13.75 4.36
N GLY A 12 41.51 -13.49 3.92
CA GLY A 12 40.32 -14.12 4.49
C GLY A 12 39.03 -13.47 4.00
N PHE A 13 38.32 -14.18 3.12
CA PHE A 13 37.01 -13.83 2.52
C PHE A 13 37.02 -12.86 1.33
N ALA A 14 37.85 -13.15 0.32
CA ALA A 14 37.54 -12.74 -1.05
C ALA A 14 36.68 -13.83 -1.71
N ALA A 15 35.64 -13.42 -2.43
CA ALA A 15 34.77 -14.18 -3.34
C ALA A 15 33.47 -14.80 -2.79
N LEU A 16 32.61 -13.98 -2.19
CA LEU A 16 31.15 -14.09 -2.43
C LEU A 16 30.67 -12.76 -3.00
N GLY A 17 31.14 -12.47 -4.21
CA GLY A 17 30.48 -11.50 -5.06
C GLY A 17 29.07 -12.01 -5.36
N LEU A 18 28.09 -11.15 -5.14
CA LEU A 18 26.87 -10.94 -5.92
C LEU A 18 26.07 -9.89 -5.14
N GLY A 19 26.38 -8.62 -5.42
CA GLY A 19 25.56 -7.51 -4.96
C GLY A 19 24.17 -7.64 -5.55
N PHE A 20 23.18 -7.88 -4.69
CA PHE A 20 21.77 -7.76 -5.05
C PHE A 20 21.33 -6.32 -4.79
N ALA A 21 21.70 -5.41 -5.70
CA ALA A 21 21.02 -4.13 -5.81
C ALA A 21 19.88 -4.27 -6.81
N ALA A 22 18.84 -5.03 -6.43
CA ALA A 22 17.59 -5.04 -7.18
C ALA A 22 16.77 -3.82 -6.74
N THR A 23 16.94 -2.71 -7.44
CA THR A 23 15.94 -1.63 -7.42
C THR A 23 14.80 -2.08 -8.32
N THR A 24 13.87 -2.87 -7.78
CA THR A 24 12.59 -3.10 -8.45
C THR A 24 11.81 -1.79 -8.33
N ALA A 25 11.64 -1.09 -9.45
CA ALA A 25 10.69 0.02 -9.49
C ALA A 25 9.28 -0.55 -9.29
N ALA A 26 8.60 -0.14 -8.22
CA ALA A 26 7.22 -0.50 -8.01
C ALA A 26 6.38 0.14 -9.12
N ALA A 27 5.59 -0.67 -9.83
CA ALA A 27 4.57 -0.14 -10.72
C ALA A 27 3.52 0.59 -9.88
N GLN A 28 3.21 1.84 -10.23
CA GLN A 28 2.09 2.55 -9.63
C GLN A 28 0.78 1.99 -10.20
N VAL A 29 -0.14 1.64 -9.30
CA VAL A 29 -1.49 1.20 -9.66
C VAL A 29 -2.42 2.41 -9.53
N ASP A 30 -3.20 2.68 -10.58
CA ASP A 30 -4.26 3.67 -10.52
C ASP A 30 -5.50 3.07 -9.85
N LEU A 31 -5.81 3.54 -8.64
CA LEU A 31 -6.95 3.07 -7.87
C LEU A 31 -8.29 3.62 -8.40
N SER A 32 -8.28 4.60 -9.31
CA SER A 32 -9.51 5.19 -9.85
C SER A 32 -10.27 4.23 -10.78
N GLU A 33 -9.58 3.27 -11.40
CA GLU A 33 -10.15 2.30 -12.33
C GLU A 33 -10.64 1.00 -11.67
N VAL A 34 -10.41 0.81 -10.35
CA VAL A 34 -10.69 -0.46 -9.65
C VAL A 34 -11.65 -0.29 -8.47
N GLY A 35 -12.48 -1.31 -8.23
CA GLY A 35 -13.45 -1.33 -7.14
C GLY A 35 -14.76 -0.60 -7.43
N HIS A 36 -15.56 -0.42 -6.39
CA HIS A 36 -16.92 0.12 -6.45
C HIS A 36 -17.02 1.41 -5.65
N LEU A 37 -17.61 2.45 -6.26
CA LEU A 37 -17.82 3.74 -5.62
C LEU A 37 -19.19 3.83 -4.95
N LEU A 38 -19.22 4.45 -3.77
CA LEU A 38 -20.41 4.81 -3.04
C LEU A 38 -20.28 6.27 -2.53
N GLY A 39 -21.27 7.10 -2.85
CA GLY A 39 -21.31 8.52 -2.48
C GLY A 39 -21.16 9.47 -3.67
N ASP A 40 -20.93 10.74 -3.36
CA ASP A 40 -20.70 11.79 -4.35
C ASP A 40 -19.27 11.67 -4.92
N PRO A 41 -19.06 11.45 -6.23
CA PRO A 41 -17.73 11.35 -6.81
C PRO A 41 -16.89 12.63 -6.69
N ASP A 42 -17.53 13.78 -6.46
CA ASP A 42 -16.87 15.07 -6.27
C ASP A 42 -16.59 15.37 -4.77
N ALA A 43 -16.85 14.42 -3.86
CA ALA A 43 -16.54 14.57 -2.46
C ALA A 43 -15.05 14.87 -2.24
N PRO A 44 -14.70 15.75 -1.28
CA PRO A 44 -13.33 16.24 -1.14
C PRO A 44 -12.32 15.20 -0.64
N VAL A 45 -12.78 14.05 -0.15
CA VAL A 45 -11.95 12.98 0.38
C VAL A 45 -12.40 11.63 -0.17
N THR A 46 -11.44 10.84 -0.66
CA THR A 46 -11.66 9.44 -1.04
C THR A 46 -11.14 8.52 0.05
N VAL A 47 -11.99 7.61 0.54
CA VAL A 47 -11.55 6.48 1.37
C VAL A 47 -11.55 5.23 0.52
N VAL A 48 -10.42 4.52 0.50
CA VAL A 48 -10.29 3.24 -0.21
C VAL A 48 -10.28 2.11 0.82
N GLU A 49 -11.30 1.26 0.78
CA GLU A 49 -11.41 0.05 1.58
C GLU A 49 -10.94 -1.13 0.75
N PHE A 50 -9.86 -1.78 1.19
CA PHE A 50 -9.47 -3.08 0.67
C PHE A 50 -10.14 -4.15 1.54
N SER A 51 -11.01 -4.97 0.96
CA SER A 51 -11.73 -6.02 1.68
C SER A 51 -11.81 -7.33 0.92
N ASP A 52 -12.08 -8.41 1.65
CA ASP A 52 -12.31 -9.75 1.13
C ASP A 52 -13.60 -10.29 1.76
N PHE A 53 -14.46 -10.89 0.95
CA PHE A 53 -15.71 -11.50 1.39
C PHE A 53 -15.49 -12.72 2.31
N ALA A 54 -14.32 -13.36 2.27
CA ALA A 54 -13.95 -14.45 3.18
C ALA A 54 -13.35 -13.96 4.52
N CYS A 55 -13.03 -12.66 4.64
CA CYS A 55 -12.39 -12.13 5.84
C CYS A 55 -13.43 -11.85 6.95
N SER A 56 -13.29 -12.52 8.09
CA SER A 56 -14.21 -12.34 9.24
C SER A 56 -14.18 -10.92 9.81
N ALA A 57 -13.00 -10.30 9.88
CA ALA A 57 -12.88 -8.91 10.35
C ALA A 57 -13.56 -7.92 9.40
N CYS A 58 -13.55 -8.18 8.09
CA CYS A 58 -14.30 -7.37 7.12
C CYS A 58 -15.81 -7.54 7.30
N ALA A 59 -16.28 -8.75 7.63
CA ALA A 59 -17.69 -8.98 7.94
C ALA A 59 -18.14 -8.23 9.20
N GLU A 60 -17.33 -8.25 10.27
CA GLU A 60 -17.57 -7.47 11.49
C GLU A 60 -17.60 -5.96 11.19
N PHE A 61 -16.63 -5.46 10.43
CA PHE A 61 -16.60 -4.05 10.01
C PHE A 61 -17.87 -3.65 9.25
N ALA A 62 -18.29 -4.46 8.28
CA ALA A 62 -19.47 -4.20 7.46
C ALA A 62 -20.77 -4.21 8.29
N GLY A 63 -20.87 -5.11 9.28
CA GLY A 63 -22.03 -5.23 10.16
C GLY A 63 -22.11 -4.14 11.23
N ASP A 64 -20.99 -3.81 11.86
CA ASP A 64 -21.00 -3.06 13.12
C ASP A 64 -20.56 -1.60 12.95
N SER A 65 -19.61 -1.33 12.04
CA SER A 65 -18.96 -0.01 11.93
C SER A 65 -19.37 0.77 10.69
N PHE A 66 -19.52 0.10 9.55
CA PHE A 66 -19.70 0.76 8.26
C PHE A 66 -20.99 1.60 8.19
N GLY A 67 -22.06 1.16 8.86
CA GLY A 67 -23.34 1.87 8.89
C GLY A 67 -23.22 3.30 9.43
N GLU A 68 -22.51 3.48 10.55
CA GLU A 68 -22.31 4.81 11.14
C GLU A 68 -21.41 5.69 10.25
N LEU A 69 -20.33 5.12 9.71
CA LEU A 69 -19.43 5.82 8.80
C LEU A 69 -20.14 6.28 7.52
N ARG A 70 -21.01 5.43 6.97
CA ARG A 70 -21.81 5.77 5.80
C ARG A 70 -22.66 7.00 6.05
N VAL A 71 -23.42 7.05 7.14
CA VAL A 71 -24.28 8.21 7.45
C VAL A 71 -23.43 9.46 7.72
N ARG A 72 -22.39 9.35 8.56
CA ARG A 72 -21.61 10.50 9.05
C ARG A 72 -20.62 11.07 8.03
N LEU A 73 -20.19 10.26 7.06
CA LEU A 73 -19.13 10.62 6.12
C LEU A 73 -19.64 10.62 4.67
N ILE A 74 -20.27 9.53 4.24
CA ILE A 74 -20.69 9.37 2.84
C ILE A 74 -21.95 10.18 2.54
N GLU A 75 -23.02 9.97 3.30
CA GLU A 75 -24.31 10.65 3.08
C GLU A 75 -24.23 12.16 3.39
N SER A 76 -23.30 12.57 4.24
CA SER A 76 -22.98 13.98 4.47
C SER A 76 -22.21 14.66 3.33
N GLY A 77 -21.82 13.92 2.29
CA GLY A 77 -21.03 14.42 1.15
C GLY A 77 -19.56 14.70 1.45
N ARG A 78 -19.06 14.27 2.62
CA ARG A 78 -17.67 14.53 3.05
C ARG A 78 -16.69 13.54 2.45
N VAL A 79 -17.13 12.33 2.17
CA VAL A 79 -16.30 11.22 1.69
C VAL A 79 -16.99 10.49 0.54
N VAL A 80 -16.22 10.16 -0.49
CA VAL A 80 -16.55 9.10 -1.43
C VAL A 80 -15.84 7.81 -1.01
N TRP A 81 -16.59 6.71 -0.92
CA TRP A 81 -16.06 5.42 -0.49
C TRP A 81 -15.81 4.53 -1.70
N ARG A 82 -14.59 4.01 -1.81
CA ARG A 82 -14.18 3.05 -2.85
C ARG A 82 -13.88 1.72 -2.21
N GLN A 83 -14.75 0.74 -2.41
CA GLN A 83 -14.54 -0.63 -1.95
C GLN A 83 -13.85 -1.44 -3.04
N VAL A 84 -12.64 -1.93 -2.75
CA VAL A 84 -11.81 -2.73 -3.64
C VAL A 84 -11.78 -4.16 -3.09
N PRO A 85 -12.55 -5.10 -3.67
CA PRO A 85 -12.44 -6.48 -3.28
C PRO A 85 -11.09 -7.04 -3.76
N PHE A 86 -10.32 -7.64 -2.87
CA PHE A 86 -9.18 -8.46 -3.24
C PHE A 86 -9.43 -9.89 -2.78
N VAL A 87 -9.24 -10.83 -3.70
CA VAL A 87 -9.38 -12.27 -3.49
C VAL A 87 -8.03 -12.95 -3.59
#